data_AF-A0A522FKF4-F1
#
_entry.id   AF-A0A522FKF4-F1
#
_cell.length_a   1.000
_cell.length_b   1.000
_cell.length_c   1.000
_cell.angle_alpha   90.00
_cell.angle_beta   90.00
_cell.angle_gamma   90.00
#
_symmetry.space_group_name_H-M   'P 1'
#
loop_
_entity.id
_entity.type
_entity.pdbx_description
1 polymer ?
#
loop_
_entity_poly.entity_id
_entity_poly.type
_entity_poly.pdbx_seq_one_letter_code
_entity_poly.pdbx_strand_id
1 'polypeptide(L)'
;MNSAKEIKDSLNLFTGTEHYYQHPFGILYTDGVKFLADSCSCYWLIDAVANWQYDEKVKQTEFQVYKLKVNEDKSAILNIEDGNYNIIQTQEIDFTDFPLDEIEIWFTNNVCYLPSEH
;
A
#
# COMPACT_ATOMS: atom_id res chain seq x y z
N MET A 1 -2.73 -10.83 19.89
CA MET A 1 -2.05 -10.57 18.60
C MET A 1 -3.01 -11.03 17.54
N ASN A 2 -3.59 -10.11 16.78
CA ASN A 2 -4.50 -10.48 15.69
C ASN A 2 -3.68 -11.24 14.65
N SER A 3 -4.20 -12.37 14.18
CA SER A 3 -3.52 -13.15 13.15
C SER A 3 -3.53 -12.37 11.84
N ALA A 4 -2.54 -12.59 10.96
CA ALA A 4 -2.48 -11.95 9.64
C ALA A 4 -3.81 -12.07 8.86
N LYS A 5 -4.47 -13.22 9.00
CA LYS A 5 -5.81 -13.46 8.44
C LYS A 5 -6.89 -12.51 9.01
N GLU A 6 -6.88 -12.23 10.31
CA GLU A 6 -7.83 -11.31 10.95
C GLU A 6 -7.58 -9.86 10.52
N ILE A 7 -6.32 -9.48 10.30
CA ILE A 7 -5.98 -8.18 9.72
C ILE A 7 -6.57 -8.09 8.30
N LYS A 8 -6.33 -9.09 7.44
CA LYS A 8 -6.88 -9.11 6.07
C LYS A 8 -8.41 -9.10 6.04
N ASP A 9 -9.05 -9.80 6.97
CA ASP A 9 -10.51 -9.79 7.11
C ASP A 9 -11.01 -8.42 7.55
N SER A 10 -10.36 -7.81 8.56
CA SER A 10 -10.66 -6.46 9.02
C SER A 10 -10.49 -5.42 7.90
N LEU A 11 -9.43 -5.53 7.10
CA LEU A 11 -9.17 -4.65 5.95
C LEU A 11 -10.30 -4.71 4.92
N ASN A 12 -10.90 -5.89 4.71
CA ASN A 12 -12.07 -6.04 3.84
C ASN A 12 -13.37 -5.47 4.44
N LEU A 13 -13.44 -5.32 5.76
CA LEU A 13 -14.58 -4.73 6.44
C LEU A 13 -14.55 -3.20 6.43
N PHE A 14 -13.43 -2.56 6.04
CA PHE A 14 -13.40 -1.12 5.81
C PHE A 14 -14.16 -0.79 4.52
N THR A 15 -15.47 -0.57 4.66
CA THR A 15 -16.36 -0.14 3.57
C THR A 15 -16.54 1.37 3.63
N GLY A 16 -15.53 2.11 3.18
CA GLY A 16 -15.54 3.56 3.07
C GLY A 16 -14.62 4.26 4.05
N THR A 17 -14.08 5.38 3.60
CA THR A 17 -13.16 6.23 4.35
C THR A 17 -13.92 7.36 5.02
N GLU A 18 -13.80 7.48 6.34
CA GLU A 18 -14.34 8.61 7.10
C GLU A 18 -13.28 9.70 7.31
N HIS A 19 -12.01 9.31 7.44
CA HIS A 19 -10.89 10.22 7.67
C HIS A 19 -9.74 10.02 6.67
N TYR A 20 -9.21 11.16 6.22
CA TYR A 20 -7.98 11.22 5.45
C TYR A 20 -6.86 11.72 6.34
N TYR A 21 -5.78 10.96 6.42
CA TYR A 21 -4.58 11.31 7.15
C TYR A 21 -3.53 11.83 6.18
N GLN A 22 -2.89 12.94 6.54
CA GLN A 22 -1.85 13.53 5.73
C GLN A 22 -0.48 12.97 6.11
N HIS A 23 0.20 12.43 5.11
CA HIS A 23 1.59 12.05 5.22
C HIS A 23 2.49 13.30 5.05
N PRO A 24 3.60 13.42 5.78
CA PRO A 24 4.53 14.55 5.67
C PRO A 24 5.08 14.80 4.26
N PHE A 25 5.10 13.77 3.41
CA PHE A 25 5.51 13.87 2.00
C PHE A 25 4.40 14.33 1.04
N GLY A 26 3.26 14.80 1.55
CA GLY A 26 2.21 15.44 0.74
C GLY A 26 1.20 14.49 0.09
N ILE A 27 1.22 13.20 0.46
CA ILE A 27 0.17 12.24 0.13
C ILE A 27 -0.85 12.13 1.27
N LEU A 28 -2.06 11.72 0.95
CA LEU A 28 -3.12 11.38 1.90
C LEU A 28 -3.28 9.86 1.97
N TYR A 29 -3.78 9.33 3.07
CA TYR A 29 -4.13 7.93 3.20
C TYR A 29 -5.36 7.73 4.08
N THR A 30 -6.09 6.64 3.88
CA THR A 30 -7.35 6.36 4.55
C THR A 30 -7.18 5.69 5.91
N ASP A 31 -8.28 5.60 6.67
CA ASP A 31 -8.34 4.81 7.91
C ASP A 31 -7.91 3.36 7.70
N GLY A 32 -8.30 2.73 6.58
CA GLY A 32 -7.92 1.36 6.25
C GLY A 32 -6.41 1.19 6.08
N VAL A 33 -5.76 2.07 5.30
CA VAL A 33 -4.31 2.06 5.11
C VAL A 33 -3.57 2.37 6.42
N LYS A 34 -4.10 3.29 7.24
CA LYS A 34 -3.56 3.59 8.57
C LYS A 34 -3.66 2.38 9.50
N PHE A 35 -4.79 1.68 9.50
CA PHE A 35 -5.01 0.49 10.31
C PHE A 35 -4.07 -0.64 9.90
N LEU A 36 -3.85 -0.84 8.60
CA LEU A 36 -2.84 -1.76 8.07
C LEU A 36 -1.45 -1.38 8.60
N ALA A 37 -1.05 -0.11 8.48
CA ALA A 37 0.26 0.35 8.91
C ALA A 37 0.48 0.21 10.41
N ASP A 38 -0.53 0.49 11.24
CA ASP A 38 -0.48 0.32 12.69
C ASP A 38 -0.43 -1.17 13.08
N SER A 39 -1.29 -1.99 12.48
CA SER A 39 -1.39 -3.43 12.79
C SER A 39 -0.15 -4.21 12.33
N CYS A 40 0.41 -3.85 11.18
CA CYS A 40 1.54 -4.54 10.55
C CYS A 40 2.88 -3.80 10.74
N SER A 41 2.89 -2.66 11.45
CA SER A 41 4.07 -1.78 11.57
C SER A 41 4.73 -1.44 10.22
N CYS A 42 3.93 -1.27 9.18
CA CYS A 42 4.38 -1.14 7.79
C CYS A 42 4.31 0.30 7.25
N TYR A 43 4.61 1.29 8.10
CA TYR A 43 4.67 2.71 7.69
C TYR A 43 5.63 2.94 6.51
N TRP A 44 6.70 2.15 6.44
CA TRP A 44 7.66 2.15 5.33
C TRP A 44 6.99 1.95 3.96
N LEU A 45 5.84 1.27 3.88
CA LEU A 45 5.09 1.08 2.64
C LEU A 45 4.43 2.39 2.19
N ILE A 46 3.90 3.18 3.14
CA ILE A 46 3.35 4.51 2.86
C ILE A 46 4.47 5.47 2.46
N ASP A 47 5.60 5.41 3.16
CA ASP A 47 6.81 6.17 2.79
C ASP A 47 7.28 5.80 1.37
N ALA A 48 7.27 4.51 1.00
CA ALA A 48 7.64 4.06 -0.33
C ALA A 48 6.69 4.63 -1.40
N VAL A 49 5.37 4.57 -1.20
CA VAL A 49 4.39 5.17 -2.13
C VAL A 49 4.65 6.66 -2.31
N ALA A 50 4.91 7.38 -1.21
CA ALA A 50 5.23 8.80 -1.27
C ALA A 50 6.55 9.07 -2.02
N ASN A 51 7.56 8.24 -1.80
CA ASN A 51 8.85 8.33 -2.47
C ASN A 51 8.72 8.10 -3.99
N TRP A 52 7.86 7.19 -4.41
CA TRP A 52 7.60 6.95 -5.84
C TRP A 52 6.88 8.11 -6.53
N GLN A 53 6.19 8.98 -5.79
CA GLN A 53 5.60 10.21 -6.37
C GLN A 53 6.66 11.23 -6.85
N TYR A 54 7.93 11.04 -6.50
CA TYR A 54 9.03 11.83 -7.05
C TYR A 54 9.48 11.33 -8.44
N ASP A 55 9.12 10.10 -8.82
CA ASP A 55 9.39 9.58 -10.16
C ASP A 55 8.33 10.08 -11.15
N GLU A 56 8.77 10.72 -12.24
CA GLU A 56 7.85 11.30 -13.22
C GLU A 56 6.95 10.26 -13.89
N LYS A 57 7.42 9.01 -14.09
CA LYS A 57 6.61 7.98 -14.74
C LYS A 57 5.45 7.57 -13.85
N VAL A 58 5.74 7.33 -12.58
CA VAL A 58 4.73 6.94 -11.59
C VAL A 58 3.77 8.12 -11.34
N LYS A 59 4.30 9.33 -11.19
CA LYS A 59 3.48 10.54 -10.98
C LYS A 59 2.55 10.87 -12.15
N GLN A 60 2.94 10.56 -13.39
CA GLN A 60 2.09 10.76 -14.56
C GLN A 60 0.91 9.78 -14.62
N THR A 61 0.99 8.68 -13.86
CA THR A 61 -0.08 7.71 -13.76
C THR A 61 -1.15 8.20 -12.79
N GLU A 62 -2.36 8.43 -13.32
CA GLU A 62 -3.51 8.89 -12.53
C GLU A 62 -3.93 7.85 -11.46
N PHE A 63 -3.84 6.56 -11.79
CA PHE A 63 -4.21 5.47 -10.89
C PHE A 63 -3.07 4.45 -10.79
N GLN A 64 -2.51 4.33 -9.60
CA GLN A 64 -1.36 3.47 -9.34
C GLN A 64 -1.78 2.35 -8.38
N VAL A 65 -1.36 1.13 -8.68
CA VAL A 65 -1.62 -0.04 -7.83
C VAL A 65 -0.30 -0.53 -7.28
N TYR A 66 -0.16 -0.50 -5.96
CA TYR A 66 1.00 -0.97 -5.22
C TYR A 66 0.72 -2.36 -4.68
N LYS A 67 1.22 -3.39 -5.36
CA LYS A 67 1.12 -4.79 -4.93
C LYS A 67 2.40 -5.22 -4.24
N LEU A 68 2.34 -5.36 -2.92
CA LEU A 68 3.42 -5.93 -2.13
C LEU A 68 3.20 -7.43 -1.99
N LYS A 69 4.21 -8.22 -2.36
CA LYS A 69 4.25 -9.66 -2.16
C LYS A 69 5.45 -10.04 -1.31
N VAL A 70 5.21 -10.73 -0.20
CA VAL A 70 6.25 -11.22 0.71
C VAL A 70 6.50 -12.70 0.40
N ASN A 71 7.78 -13.06 0.32
CA ASN A 71 8.23 -14.44 0.14
C ASN A 71 8.48 -15.11 1.49
N GLU A 72 8.55 -16.44 1.49
CA GLU A 72 8.84 -17.24 2.69
C GLU A 72 10.20 -16.90 3.33
N ASP A 73 11.16 -16.41 2.52
CA ASP A 73 12.48 -15.97 2.99
C ASP A 73 12.48 -14.59 3.66
N LYS A 74 11.30 -13.99 3.88
CA LYS A 74 11.08 -12.62 4.36
C LYS A 74 11.51 -11.50 3.41
N SER A 75 11.96 -11.84 2.20
CA SER A 75 12.10 -10.84 1.13
C SER A 75 10.73 -10.43 0.60
N ALA A 76 10.59 -9.23 0.08
CA ALA A 76 9.36 -8.77 -0.53
C ALA A 76 9.58 -8.04 -1.85
N ILE A 77 8.56 -8.03 -2.69
CA ILE A 77 8.57 -7.38 -3.98
C ILE A 77 7.34 -6.47 -4.04
N LEU A 78 7.57 -5.18 -4.19
CA LEU A 78 6.55 -4.16 -4.36
C LEU A 78 6.47 -3.80 -5.84
N ASN A 79 5.41 -4.24 -6.51
CA ASN A 79 5.12 -3.89 -7.89
C ASN A 79 4.19 -2.68 -7.94
N ILE A 80 4.49 -1.75 -8.83
CA ILE A 80 3.75 -0.52 -9.08
C ILE A 80 3.15 -0.62 -10.48
N GLU A 81 1.84 -0.70 -10.56
CA GLU A 81 1.10 -0.84 -11.82
C GLU A 81 0.27 0.39 -12.13
N ASP A 82 -0.09 0.57 -13.40
CA ASP A 82 -0.90 1.70 -13.89
C ASP A 82 -2.43 1.48 -13.81
N GLY A 83 -2.87 0.40 -13.17
CA GLY A 83 -4.27 -0.05 -13.16
C GLY A 83 -4.71 -0.79 -14.43
N ASN A 84 -3.87 -0.82 -15.46
CA ASN A 84 -4.14 -1.54 -16.71
C ASN A 84 -3.23 -2.77 -16.86
N TYR A 85 -2.86 -3.38 -15.73
CA TYR A 85 -1.94 -4.52 -15.62
C TYR A 85 -0.53 -4.28 -16.19
N ASN A 86 -0.13 -3.02 -16.42
CA ASN A 86 1.25 -2.71 -16.80
C ASN A 86 2.06 -2.33 -15.56
N ILE A 87 3.15 -3.06 -15.32
CA ILE A 87 4.11 -2.73 -14.27
C ILE A 87 4.94 -1.53 -14.74
N ILE A 88 4.78 -0.41 -14.06
CA ILE A 88 5.56 0.82 -14.25
C ILE A 88 6.94 0.63 -13.61
N GLN A 89 6.93 0.14 -12.37
CA GLN A 89 8.12 -0.08 -11.57
C GLN A 89 7.98 -1.23 -10.59
N THR A 90 9.14 -1.76 -10.20
CA THR A 90 9.25 -2.81 -9.19
C THR A 90 10.32 -2.43 -8.21
N GLN A 91 10.00 -2.51 -6.93
CA GLN A 91 10.94 -2.33 -5.83
C GLN A 91 11.14 -3.67 -5.12
N GLU A 92 12.37 -4.15 -5.17
CA GLU A 92 12.79 -5.33 -4.42
C GLU A 92 13.17 -4.91 -2.99
N ILE A 93 12.75 -5.71 -2.02
CA ILE A 93 12.96 -5.48 -0.59
C ILE A 93 13.64 -6.74 -0.07
N ASP A 94 14.91 -6.64 0.31
CA ASP A 94 15.69 -7.78 0.81
C ASP A 94 15.06 -8.42 2.06
N PHE A 95 14.44 -7.60 2.93
CA PHE A 95 13.85 -8.09 4.17
C PHE A 95 12.70 -7.21 4.66
N THR A 96 11.61 -7.85 5.07
CA THR A 96 10.47 -7.21 5.75
C THR A 96 9.90 -8.11 6.84
N ASP A 97 9.38 -7.50 7.91
CA ASP A 97 8.66 -8.21 8.98
C ASP A 97 7.13 -8.17 8.75
N PHE A 98 6.71 -7.90 7.51
CA PHE A 98 5.31 -7.78 7.15
C PHE A 98 4.59 -9.14 7.33
N PRO A 99 3.49 -9.20 8.09
CA PRO A 99 2.88 -10.46 8.50
C PRO A 99 2.00 -11.12 7.42
N LEU A 100 1.70 -10.43 6.31
CA LEU A 100 0.85 -10.95 5.23
C LEU A 100 1.72 -11.40 4.04
N ASP A 101 1.32 -12.47 3.35
CA ASP A 101 1.96 -12.92 2.11
C ASP A 101 1.80 -11.92 0.95
N GLU A 102 0.69 -11.19 0.93
CA GLU A 102 0.42 -10.17 -0.09
C GLU A 102 -0.54 -9.10 0.42
N ILE A 103 -0.34 -7.87 -0.06
CA ILE A 103 -1.27 -6.76 0.12
C ILE A 103 -1.27 -5.88 -1.12
N GLU A 104 -2.42 -5.26 -1.39
CA GLU A 104 -2.61 -4.32 -2.48
C GLU A 104 -3.10 -2.98 -1.92
N ILE A 105 -2.49 -1.88 -2.37
CA ILE A 105 -2.87 -0.51 -2.02
C ILE A 105 -3.07 0.26 -3.31
N TRP A 106 -4.17 1.00 -3.41
CA TRP A 106 -4.46 1.85 -4.56
C TRP A 106 -4.10 3.29 -4.23
N PHE A 107 -3.55 3.99 -5.23
CA PHE A 107 -3.19 5.39 -5.11
C PHE A 107 -3.75 6.17 -6.29
N THR A 108 -4.64 7.13 -6.01
CA THR A 108 -5.16 8.07 -7.00
C THR A 108 -5.42 9.42 -6.36
N ASN A 109 -5.37 10.50 -7.15
CA ASN A 109 -5.66 11.86 -6.66
C ASN A 109 -4.91 12.23 -5.36
N ASN A 110 -3.65 11.81 -5.24
CA ASN A 110 -2.83 12.01 -4.05
C ASN A 110 -3.34 11.29 -2.78
N VAL A 111 -4.21 10.28 -2.91
CA VAL A 111 -4.76 9.51 -1.79
C VAL A 111 -4.41 8.02 -1.95
N CYS A 112 -3.85 7.40 -0.90
CA CYS A 112 -3.71 5.96 -0.74
C CYS A 112 -4.95 5.37 -0.06
N TYR A 113 -5.57 4.37 -0.64
CA TYR A 113 -6.73 3.68 -0.07
C TYR A 113 -6.64 2.19 -0.36
N LEU A 114 -7.39 1.40 0.41
CA LEU A 114 -7.50 -0.03 0.16
C LEU A 114 -8.45 -0.29 -1.02
N PRO A 115 -8.27 -1.40 -1.78
CA PRO A 115 -9.21 -1.80 -2.83
C PRO A 115 -10.64 -1.99 -2.31
N SER A 116 -10.80 -2.36 -1.03
CA SER A 116 -12.11 -2.53 -0.38
C SER A 116 -12.83 -1.21 -0.07
N GLU A 117 -12.13 -0.07 -0.11
CA GLU A 117 -12.68 1.27 0.14
C GLU A 117 -13.12 2.01 -1.14
N HIS A 118 -12.88 1.43 -2.33
CA HIS A 118 -13.25 1.98 -3.64
C HIS A 118 -14.51 1.31 -4.20
#